data_AF-A0A1H4JJC7-F1
#
_entry.id   AF-A0A1H4JJC7-F1
#
_cell.length_a   1.000
_cell.length_b   1.000
_cell.length_c   1.000
_cell.angle_alpha   90.00
_cell.angle_beta   90.00
_cell.angle_gamma   90.00
#
_symmetry.space_group_name_H-M   'P 1'
#
loop_
_entity.id
_entity.type
_entity.pdbx_description
1 polymer ?
#
loop_
_entity_poly.entity_id
_entity_poly.type
_entity_poly.pdbx_seq_one_letter_code
_entity_poly.pdbx_strand_id
1 'polypeptide(L)'
;MSLEKVQLITSWLNQSINNFSFNFCTKGEKIDSVSVQNSIARMLDDYGKSECIYLLCIKNELDYVPIYIGKSKTPENRWRSHIKNLFDGKASYARWKSFLLENDVAKHNCLLIVVPDIAISEPPISGFPKTIGSIEYQLVSLASDAYPDTLLNHEGNRR
;
A
#
# COMPACT_ATOMS: atom_id res chain seq x y z
N MET A 1 -2.08 19.50 1.53
CA MET A 1 -0.92 18.68 1.96
C MET A 1 -0.42 19.19 3.30
N SER A 2 -0.51 18.37 4.35
CA SER A 2 0.03 18.68 5.68
C SER A 2 1.43 18.07 5.85
N LEU A 3 2.45 18.90 6.07
CA LEU A 3 3.85 18.46 6.23
C LEU A 3 4.06 17.57 7.46
N GLU A 4 3.36 17.86 8.55
CA GLU A 4 3.40 17.04 9.76
C GLU A 4 2.88 15.62 9.49
N LYS A 5 1.78 15.49 8.73
CA LYS A 5 1.22 14.18 8.40
C LYS A 5 2.11 13.39 7.44
N VAL A 6 2.76 14.07 6.50
CA VAL A 6 3.80 13.47 5.64
C VAL A 6 4.91 12.89 6.52
N GLN A 7 5.45 13.66 7.46
CA GLN A 7 6.52 13.19 8.35
C GLN A 7 6.13 11.95 9.17
N LEU A 8 4.91 11.92 9.71
CA LEU A 8 4.41 10.76 10.46
C LEU A 8 4.33 9.50 9.59
N ILE A 9 3.81 9.62 8.36
CA ILE A 9 3.76 8.50 7.40
C ILE A 9 5.17 8.06 7.03
N THR A 10 6.03 8.98 6.62
CA THR A 10 7.40 8.67 6.18
C THR A 10 8.20 8.01 7.31
N SER A 11 8.06 8.50 8.55
CA SER A 11 8.70 7.90 9.72
C SER A 11 8.21 6.48 9.99
N TRP A 12 6.93 6.19 9.78
CA TRP A 12 6.39 4.85 9.93
C TRP A 12 6.85 3.93 8.78
N LEU A 13 6.78 4.41 7.53
CA LEU A 13 7.26 3.69 6.34
C LEU A 13 8.73 3.28 6.46
N ASN A 14 9.60 4.19 6.90
CA ASN A 14 11.03 3.95 7.03
C ASN A 14 11.39 2.81 7.99
N GLN A 15 10.50 2.48 8.93
CA GLN A 15 10.70 1.35 9.85
C GLN A 15 10.52 0.00 9.14
N SER A 16 9.70 -0.05 8.09
CA SER A 16 9.32 -1.30 7.43
C SER A 16 9.90 -1.46 6.04
N ILE A 17 10.27 -0.36 5.37
CA ILE A 17 10.57 -0.38 3.94
C ILE A 17 11.74 -1.29 3.54
N ASN A 18 12.77 -1.39 4.38
CA ASN A 18 13.95 -2.19 4.04
C ASN A 18 13.71 -3.71 4.12
N ASN A 19 12.76 -4.14 4.95
CA ASN A 19 12.53 -5.56 5.23
C ASN A 19 11.22 -6.08 4.63
N PHE A 20 10.23 -5.19 4.47
CA PHE A 20 8.86 -5.53 4.13
C PHE A 20 8.39 -4.87 2.84
N SER A 21 9.31 -4.55 1.91
CA SER A 21 8.93 -3.99 0.62
C SER A 21 9.58 -4.68 -0.58
N PHE A 22 8.90 -4.59 -1.72
CA PHE A 22 9.42 -5.02 -3.01
C PHE A 22 8.80 -4.19 -4.14
N ASN A 23 9.46 -4.18 -5.31
CA ASN A 23 8.93 -3.48 -6.49
C ASN A 23 7.64 -4.16 -6.96
N PHE A 24 6.55 -3.42 -6.96
CA PHE A 24 5.26 -3.87 -7.46
C PHE A 24 5.20 -3.81 -8.98
N CYS A 25 5.69 -2.71 -9.56
CA CYS A 25 5.89 -2.55 -10.99
C CYS A 25 6.88 -1.44 -11.31
N THR A 26 7.46 -1.51 -12.51
CA THR A 26 8.27 -0.45 -13.10
C THR A 26 7.44 0.30 -14.14
N LYS A 27 7.61 1.62 -14.23
CA LYS A 27 6.98 2.44 -15.26
C LYS A 27 7.30 1.90 -16.65
N GLY A 28 6.27 1.77 -17.48
CA GLY A 28 6.35 1.25 -18.85
C GLY A 28 6.25 -0.28 -18.94
N GLU A 29 6.26 -1.00 -17.83
CA GLU A 29 6.14 -2.46 -17.80
C GLU A 29 4.72 -2.90 -17.46
N LYS A 30 4.35 -4.11 -17.88
CA LYS A 30 3.13 -4.76 -17.41
C LYS A 30 3.31 -5.24 -15.98
N ILE A 31 2.26 -5.11 -15.17
CA ILE A 31 2.26 -5.65 -13.80
C ILE A 31 2.25 -7.17 -13.87
N ASP A 32 3.30 -7.81 -13.35
CA ASP A 32 3.39 -9.27 -13.25
C ASP A 32 2.73 -9.76 -11.95
N SER A 33 1.49 -10.23 -12.06
CA SER A 33 0.74 -10.76 -10.93
C SER A 33 1.43 -11.95 -10.26
N VAL A 34 2.16 -12.79 -11.00
CA VAL A 34 2.81 -14.00 -10.46
C VAL A 34 4.03 -13.59 -9.65
N SER A 35 4.86 -12.70 -10.19
CA SER A 35 6.01 -12.15 -9.47
C SER A 35 5.60 -11.43 -8.19
N VAL A 36 4.52 -10.64 -8.22
CA VAL A 36 3.98 -10.00 -7.02
C VAL A 36 3.53 -11.02 -5.98
N GLN A 37 2.80 -12.08 -6.36
CA GLN A 37 2.38 -13.11 -5.40
C GLN A 37 3.57 -13.84 -4.77
N ASN A 38 4.55 -14.23 -5.58
CA ASN A 38 5.75 -14.90 -5.09
C ASN A 38 6.54 -14.01 -4.12
N SER A 39 6.58 -12.71 -4.39
CA SER A 39 7.25 -11.73 -3.51
C SER A 39 6.54 -11.60 -2.16
N ILE A 40 5.21 -11.53 -2.14
CA ILE A 40 4.42 -11.51 -0.90
C ILE A 40 4.62 -12.81 -0.11
N ALA A 41 4.50 -13.97 -0.78
CA ALA A 41 4.64 -15.28 -0.13
C ALA A 41 6.02 -15.43 0.51
N ARG A 42 7.09 -15.11 -0.24
CA ARG A 42 8.47 -15.18 0.27
C ARG A 42 8.70 -14.23 1.45
N MET A 43 8.15 -13.02 1.39
CA MET A 43 8.30 -12.02 2.46
C MET A 43 7.64 -12.43 3.76
N LEU A 44 6.54 -13.19 3.68
CA LEU A 44 5.72 -13.57 4.83
C LEU A 44 5.97 -15.01 5.31
N ASP A 45 6.89 -15.75 4.69
CA ASP A 45 7.16 -17.16 4.99
C ASP A 45 7.43 -17.39 6.49
N ASP A 46 8.26 -16.52 7.08
CA ASP A 46 8.63 -16.59 8.50
C ASP A 46 7.56 -16.07 9.47
N TYR A 47 6.49 -15.43 8.97
CA TYR A 47 5.51 -14.69 9.78
C TYR A 47 4.16 -15.41 9.92
N GLY A 48 3.99 -16.56 9.26
CA GLY A 48 2.79 -17.38 9.36
C GLY A 48 1.49 -16.68 8.91
N LYS A 49 0.34 -17.08 9.47
CA LYS A 49 -0.99 -16.53 9.12
C LYS A 49 -1.32 -15.23 9.88
N SER A 50 -0.34 -14.34 10.05
CA SER A 50 -0.54 -13.05 10.70
C SER A 50 -1.39 -12.11 9.83
N GLU A 51 -2.21 -11.28 10.45
CA GLU A 51 -2.86 -10.18 9.72
C GLU A 51 -1.80 -9.15 9.33
N CYS A 52 -1.89 -8.64 8.12
CA CYS A 52 -0.91 -7.70 7.59
C CYS A 52 -1.56 -6.37 7.26
N ILE A 53 -0.81 -5.28 7.40
CA ILE A 53 -1.08 -4.01 6.73
C ILE A 53 -0.26 -3.97 5.46
N TYR A 54 -0.84 -3.48 4.38
CA TYR A 54 -0.12 -3.26 3.13
C TYR A 54 -0.35 -1.85 2.60
N LEU A 55 0.68 -1.32 1.94
CA LEU A 55 0.68 -0.02 1.30
C LEU A 55 1.24 -0.14 -0.11
N LEU A 56 0.47 0.31 -1.09
CA LEU A 56 1.00 0.56 -2.42
C LEU A 56 1.45 2.02 -2.48
N CYS A 57 2.70 2.23 -2.85
CA CYS A 57 3.32 3.55 -2.91
C CYS A 57 3.86 3.82 -4.32
N ILE A 58 3.71 5.05 -4.80
CA ILE A 58 4.51 5.55 -5.92
C ILE A 58 5.91 5.84 -5.38
N LYS A 59 6.93 5.32 -6.06
CA LYS A 59 8.33 5.63 -5.81
C LYS A 59 8.75 6.83 -6.65
N ASN A 60 8.98 7.96 -5.98
CA ASN A 60 9.64 9.12 -6.57
C ASN A 60 11.14 9.10 -6.22
N GLU A 61 11.92 10.01 -6.80
CA GLU A 61 13.38 10.05 -6.59
C GLU A 61 13.78 10.25 -5.12
N LEU A 62 12.93 10.94 -4.35
CA LEU A 62 13.23 11.38 -2.99
C LEU A 62 12.27 10.82 -1.92
N ASP A 63 11.15 10.20 -2.31
CA ASP A 63 10.10 9.83 -1.35
C ASP A 63 9.17 8.73 -1.89
N TYR A 64 8.35 8.20 -0.98
CA TYR A 64 7.32 7.21 -1.26
C TYR A 64 5.94 7.78 -0.95
N VAL A 65 5.12 7.93 -1.98
CA VAL A 65 3.77 8.48 -1.85
C VAL A 65 2.77 7.32 -1.74
N PRO A 66 2.15 7.06 -0.58
CA PRO A 66 1.13 6.03 -0.45
C PRO A 66 -0.10 6.41 -1.30
N ILE A 67 -0.53 5.46 -2.13
CA ILE A 67 -1.70 5.62 -3.00
C ILE A 67 -2.80 4.63 -2.66
N TYR A 68 -2.50 3.57 -1.91
CA TYR A 68 -3.54 2.69 -1.36
C TYR A 68 -3.02 2.02 -0.10
N ILE A 69 -3.88 1.95 0.92
CA ILE A 69 -3.59 1.33 2.20
C ILE A 69 -4.70 0.32 2.49
N GLY A 70 -4.36 -0.85 3.01
CA GLY A 70 -5.36 -1.78 3.51
C GLY A 70 -4.76 -2.84 4.40
N LYS A 71 -5.60 -3.79 4.81
CA LYS A 71 -5.20 -4.92 5.64
C LYS A 71 -5.78 -6.23 5.14
N SER A 72 -5.13 -7.34 5.44
CA SER A 72 -5.63 -8.68 5.15
C SER A 72 -4.89 -9.76 5.94
N LYS A 73 -5.59 -10.83 6.29
CA LYS A 73 -4.99 -12.10 6.75
C LYS A 73 -4.45 -12.96 5.61
N THR A 74 -4.80 -12.63 4.37
CA THR A 74 -4.36 -13.31 3.15
C THR A 74 -3.93 -12.28 2.10
N PRO A 75 -2.82 -11.55 2.35
CA PRO A 75 -2.37 -10.46 1.46
C PRO A 75 -2.09 -10.94 0.04
N GLU A 76 -1.60 -12.16 -0.16
CA GLU A 76 -1.42 -12.77 -1.48
C GLU A 76 -2.75 -12.82 -2.27
N ASN A 77 -3.76 -13.52 -1.71
CA ASN A 77 -5.08 -13.62 -2.35
C ASN A 77 -5.72 -12.24 -2.59
N ARG A 78 -5.53 -11.32 -1.65
CA ARG A 78 -6.04 -9.96 -1.74
C ARG A 78 -5.40 -9.20 -2.90
N TRP A 79 -4.08 -9.25 -3.03
CA TRP A 79 -3.35 -8.59 -4.12
C TRP A 79 -3.60 -9.25 -5.48
N ARG A 80 -3.75 -10.58 -5.52
CA ARG A 80 -4.18 -11.28 -6.73
C ARG A 80 -5.52 -10.75 -7.24
N SER A 81 -6.47 -10.55 -6.32
CA SER A 81 -7.76 -9.94 -6.62
C SER A 81 -7.63 -8.49 -7.06
N HIS A 82 -6.84 -7.67 -6.35
CA HIS A 82 -6.60 -6.27 -6.72
C HIS A 82 -6.03 -6.13 -8.13
N ILE A 83 -5.02 -6.93 -8.50
CA ILE A 83 -4.39 -6.87 -9.82
C ILE A 83 -5.37 -7.31 -10.91
N LYS A 84 -6.10 -8.41 -10.70
CA LYS A 84 -7.14 -8.85 -11.65
C LYS A 84 -8.17 -7.74 -11.89
N ASN A 85 -8.72 -7.19 -10.81
CA ASN A 85 -9.76 -6.16 -10.90
C ASN A 85 -9.22 -4.82 -11.46
N LEU A 86 -7.95 -4.51 -11.24
CA LEU A 86 -7.26 -3.37 -11.86
C LEU A 86 -7.30 -3.46 -13.38
N PHE A 87 -7.01 -4.63 -13.96
CA PHE A 87 -7.07 -4.82 -15.41
C PHE A 87 -8.51 -4.83 -15.93
N ASP A 88 -9.45 -5.43 -15.18
CA ASP A 88 -10.88 -5.41 -15.51
C ASP A 88 -11.45 -3.97 -15.51
N GLY A 89 -10.95 -3.09 -14.64
CA GLY A 89 -11.26 -1.66 -14.63
C GLY A 89 -12.70 -1.30 -14.24
N LYS A 90 -13.38 -2.14 -13.45
CA LYS A 90 -14.78 -1.93 -13.05
C LYS A 90 -14.91 -1.25 -11.69
N ALA A 91 -15.99 -0.48 -11.49
CA ALA A 91 -16.32 0.20 -10.23
C ALA A 91 -15.14 1.04 -9.68
N SER A 92 -14.74 0.82 -8.41
CA SER A 92 -13.62 1.51 -7.77
C SER A 92 -12.29 1.36 -8.52
N TYR A 93 -12.11 0.26 -9.26
CA TYR A 93 -10.91 0.00 -10.05
C TYR A 93 -10.86 0.74 -11.38
N ALA A 94 -11.94 1.38 -11.83
CA ALA A 94 -11.88 2.28 -12.98
C ALA A 94 -10.91 3.44 -12.71
N ARG A 95 -10.99 4.03 -11.51
CA ARG A 95 -10.06 5.06 -11.03
C ARG A 95 -8.65 4.51 -10.86
N TRP A 96 -8.51 3.30 -10.32
CA TRP A 96 -7.20 2.67 -10.19
C TRP A 96 -6.55 2.47 -11.56
N LYS A 97 -7.31 1.95 -12.54
CA LYS A 97 -6.83 1.70 -13.89
C LYS A 97 -6.38 2.98 -14.56
N SER A 98 -7.18 4.05 -14.54
CA SER A 98 -6.80 5.33 -15.14
C SER A 98 -5.62 6.01 -14.45
N PHE A 99 -5.49 5.81 -13.13
CA PHE A 99 -4.40 6.36 -12.35
C PHE A 99 -3.08 5.60 -12.58
N LEU A 100 -3.12 4.27 -12.50
CA LEU A 100 -1.94 3.39 -12.51
C LEU A 100 -1.50 2.91 -13.90
N LEU A 101 -2.40 2.84 -14.87
CA LEU A 101 -2.13 2.23 -16.18
C LEU A 101 -2.36 3.19 -17.34
N GLU A 102 -1.50 3.07 -18.35
CA GLU A 102 -1.62 3.69 -19.68
C GLU A 102 -1.35 2.60 -20.70
N ASN A 103 -2.29 2.33 -21.61
CA ASN A 103 -2.18 1.22 -22.58
C ASN A 103 -1.82 -0.14 -21.93
N ASP A 104 -2.41 -0.42 -20.76
CA ASP A 104 -2.19 -1.61 -19.93
C ASP A 104 -0.73 -1.81 -19.43
N VAL A 105 0.11 -0.76 -19.47
CA VAL A 105 1.42 -0.72 -18.79
C VAL A 105 1.42 0.30 -17.64
N ALA A 106 2.31 0.13 -16.67
CA ALA A 106 2.36 0.97 -15.49
C ALA A 106 2.80 2.41 -15.82
N LYS A 107 2.07 3.40 -15.29
CA LYS A 107 2.40 4.83 -15.41
C LYS A 107 3.47 5.30 -14.43
N HIS A 108 3.65 4.56 -13.35
CA HIS A 108 4.51 4.90 -12.23
C HIS A 108 5.40 3.72 -11.85
N ASN A 109 6.56 4.02 -11.26
CA ASN A 109 7.29 3.03 -10.48
C ASN A 109 6.55 2.87 -9.16
N CYS A 110 6.15 1.65 -8.82
CA CYS A 110 5.40 1.38 -7.59
C CYS A 110 6.15 0.39 -6.72
N LEU A 111 6.12 0.66 -5.42
CA LEU A 111 6.58 -0.23 -4.37
C LEU A 111 5.37 -0.76 -3.61
N LEU A 112 5.37 -2.05 -3.29
CA LEU A 112 4.40 -2.63 -2.37
C LEU A 112 5.10 -2.95 -1.05
N ILE A 113 4.54 -2.46 0.04
CA ILE A 113 4.98 -2.70 1.41
C ILE A 113 3.94 -3.59 2.07
N VAL A 114 4.36 -4.68 2.75
CA VAL A 114 3.46 -5.64 3.42
C VAL A 114 4.03 -5.99 4.79
N VAL A 115 3.47 -5.40 5.84
CA VAL A 115 3.96 -5.50 7.22
C VAL A 115 3.04 -6.43 8.02
N PRO A 116 3.52 -7.57 8.52
CA PRO A 116 2.74 -8.44 9.41
C PRO A 116 2.59 -7.80 10.79
N ASP A 117 1.46 -8.03 11.46
CA ASP A 117 1.12 -7.47 12.78
C ASP A 117 2.26 -7.63 13.80
N ILE A 118 2.84 -8.84 13.84
CA ILE A 118 3.91 -9.18 14.77
C ILE A 118 5.22 -8.40 14.53
N ALA A 119 5.39 -7.78 13.36
CA ALA A 119 6.55 -6.95 13.03
C ALA A 119 6.30 -5.45 13.27
N ILE A 120 5.06 -5.06 13.61
CA ILE A 120 4.73 -3.67 13.91
C ILE A 120 5.16 -3.36 15.34
N SER A 121 6.21 -2.55 15.47
CA SER A 121 6.70 -2.09 16.76
C SER A 121 5.84 -0.97 17.36
N GLU A 122 5.45 0.02 16.55
CA GLU A 122 4.75 1.24 16.97
C GLU A 122 3.68 1.67 15.96
N PRO A 123 2.61 2.36 16.42
CA PRO A 123 1.65 2.98 15.53
C PRO A 123 2.23 4.27 14.91
N PRO A 124 1.64 4.78 13.80
CA PRO A 124 2.09 6.02 13.17
C PRO A 124 2.04 7.24 14.11
N ILE A 125 1.03 7.30 15.00
CA ILE A 125 0.90 8.34 16.01
C ILE A 125 1.14 7.72 17.39
N SER A 126 2.20 8.17 18.08
CA SER A 126 2.56 7.64 19.39
C SER A 126 1.42 7.76 20.41
N GLY A 127 1.27 6.76 21.28
CA GLY A 127 0.21 6.70 22.30
C GLY A 127 -1.14 6.14 21.83
N PHE A 128 -1.31 5.86 20.53
CA PHE A 128 -2.51 5.21 20.00
C PHE A 128 -2.46 3.67 20.08
N PRO A 129 -3.60 2.97 19.95
CA PRO A 129 -3.61 1.51 19.93
C PRO A 129 -2.80 0.92 18.76
N LYS A 130 -2.07 -0.16 19.03
CA LYS A 130 -1.23 -0.89 18.07
C LYS A 130 -1.97 -1.96 17.26
N THR A 131 -3.31 -2.00 17.34
CA THR A 131 -4.06 -3.00 16.57
C THR A 131 -3.98 -2.69 15.08
N ILE A 132 -3.93 -3.72 14.24
CA ILE A 132 -3.94 -3.58 12.77
C ILE A 132 -5.03 -2.61 12.29
N GLY A 133 -6.24 -2.73 12.85
CA GLY A 133 -7.35 -1.85 12.47
C GLY A 133 -7.12 -0.39 12.85
N SER A 134 -6.58 -0.12 14.04
CA SER A 134 -6.26 1.24 14.48
C SER A 134 -5.12 1.85 13.65
N ILE A 135 -4.15 1.05 13.25
CA ILE A 135 -3.00 1.51 12.46
C ILE A 135 -3.44 1.78 11.01
N GLU A 136 -4.19 0.86 10.39
CA GLU A 136 -4.76 1.09 9.06
C GLU A 136 -5.56 2.39 9.04
N TYR A 137 -6.46 2.59 10.01
CA TYR A 137 -7.27 3.80 10.10
C TYR A 137 -6.41 5.06 10.20
N GLN A 138 -5.38 5.05 11.06
CA GLN A 138 -4.44 6.17 11.19
C GLN A 138 -3.72 6.43 9.87
N LEU A 139 -3.17 5.40 9.23
CA LEU A 139 -2.45 5.54 7.96
C LEU A 139 -3.35 6.12 6.86
N VAL A 140 -4.60 5.63 6.75
CA VAL A 140 -5.58 6.14 5.79
C VAL A 140 -5.88 7.62 6.05
N SER A 141 -6.16 7.98 7.31
CA SER A 141 -6.45 9.38 7.70
C SER A 141 -5.26 10.31 7.49
N LEU A 142 -4.05 9.88 7.86
CA LEU A 142 -2.83 10.65 7.61
C LEU A 142 -2.63 10.84 6.10
N ALA A 143 -2.85 9.78 5.30
CA ALA A 143 -2.61 9.80 3.87
C ALA A 143 -3.66 10.63 3.11
N SER A 144 -4.92 10.67 3.57
CA SER A 144 -5.94 11.53 2.97
C SER A 144 -5.61 13.01 3.12
N ASP A 145 -5.01 13.40 4.26
CA ASP A 145 -4.63 14.80 4.54
C ASP A 145 -3.29 15.17 3.87
N ALA A 146 -2.35 14.22 3.84
CA ALA A 146 -1.05 14.40 3.23
C ALA A 146 -1.12 14.40 1.69
N TYR A 147 -1.87 13.45 1.11
CA TYR A 147 -1.89 13.18 -0.34
C TYR A 147 -3.34 13.06 -0.88
N PRO A 148 -4.15 14.13 -0.78
CA PRO A 148 -5.58 14.09 -1.08
C PRO A 148 -5.92 13.65 -2.51
N ASP A 149 -5.05 13.99 -3.47
CA ASP A 149 -5.32 13.75 -4.90
C ASP A 149 -4.90 12.35 -5.38
N THR A 150 -4.01 11.68 -4.65
CA THR A 150 -3.41 10.41 -5.09
C THR A 150 -4.00 9.18 -4.38
N LEU A 151 -4.64 9.36 -3.21
CA LEU A 151 -5.15 8.24 -2.43
C LEU A 151 -6.36 7.57 -3.11
N LEU A 152 -6.23 6.28 -3.38
CA LEU A 152 -7.19 5.42 -4.07
C LEU A 152 -8.13 4.66 -3.12
N ASN A 153 -7.94 4.79 -1.81
CA ASN A 153 -8.92 4.34 -0.81
C ASN A 153 -10.26 5.04 -1.07
N HIS A 154 -11.33 4.23 -1.19
CA HIS A 154 -12.70 4.74 -1.39
C HIS A 154 -13.45 4.93 -0.06
N GLU A 155 -13.06 4.19 0.98
CA GLU A 155 -13.61 4.31 2.33
C GLU A 155 -12.75 5.27 3.15
N GLY A 156 -13.38 6.33 3.68
CA GLY A 156 -12.73 7.39 4.45
C GLY A 156 -12.81 8.79 3.83
N ASN A 157 -13.11 8.91 2.53
CA ASN A 157 -13.15 10.21 1.80
C ASN A 157 -14.57 10.71 1.47
N ARG A 158 -15.60 10.22 2.16
CA ARG A 158 -16.98 10.75 2.04
C ARG A 158 -17.73 10.72 3.37
N ARG A 159 -17.51 11.75 4.20
CA ARG A 159 -18.49 12.77 4.62
C ARG A 159 -17.94 13.53 5.82
#